data_AF-U1PDX2-F1
#
_entry.id   AF-U1PDX2-F1
#
_cell.length_a   1.000
_cell.length_b   1.000
_cell.length_c   1.000
_cell.angle_alpha   90.00
_cell.angle_beta   90.00
_cell.angle_gamma   90.00
#
_symmetry.space_group_name_H-M   'P 1'
#
loop_
_entity.id
_entity.type
_entity.pdbx_description
1 polymer ?
#
loop_
_entity_poly.entity_id
_entity_poly.type
_entity_poly.pdbx_seq_one_letter_code
_entity_poly.pdbx_strand_id
1 'polypeptide(L)'
;MSLRADAVTLHDPDETPTENAMSARNRFDGHVHSIDRGGSISLVSVDVEAEDHLYALVTEESRERLKAEPERQIVASFKATATRATPRNTS
;
A
#
# COMPACT_ATOMS: atom_id res chain seq x y z
N MET A 1 3.87 11.54 7.67
CA MET A 1 2.60 10.92 8.09
C MET A 1 2.71 9.42 7.87
N SER A 2 2.82 8.58 8.91
CA SER A 2 2.94 7.13 8.72
C SER A 2 1.58 6.45 8.89
N LEU A 3 0.93 6.08 7.79
CA LEU A 3 -0.22 5.16 7.85
C LEU A 3 0.26 3.81 8.39
N ARG A 4 -0.42 3.26 9.41
CA ARG A 4 -0.13 1.90 9.89
C ARG A 4 -0.66 0.89 8.87
N ALA A 5 0.22 -0.01 8.49
CA ALA A 5 0.08 -1.02 7.43
C ALA A 5 -1.12 -1.99 7.53
N ASP A 6 -1.75 -2.14 8.69
CA ASP A 6 -2.89 -3.05 8.88
C ASP A 6 -4.14 -2.63 8.08
N ALA A 7 -4.19 -1.35 7.66
CA ALA A 7 -5.31 -0.80 6.90
C ALA A 7 -5.10 -0.76 5.39
N VAL A 8 -3.93 -1.19 4.87
CA VAL A 8 -3.53 -1.05 3.46
C VAL A 8 -3.47 -2.42 2.77
N THR A 9 -4.21 -2.55 1.68
CA THR A 9 -4.19 -3.73 0.78
C THR A 9 -3.57 -3.33 -0.55
N LEU A 10 -2.75 -4.21 -1.13
CA LEU A 10 -2.16 -4.01 -2.46
C LEU A 10 -2.89 -4.87 -3.49
N HIS A 11 -3.12 -4.32 -4.67
CA HIS A 11 -3.78 -4.97 -5.80
C HIS A 11 -2.95 -4.81 -7.07
N ASP A 12 -3.12 -5.77 -7.99
CA ASP A 12 -2.59 -5.65 -9.34
C ASP A 12 -3.41 -4.60 -10.12
N PRO A 13 -2.78 -3.71 -10.91
CA PRO A 13 -3.51 -2.72 -11.69
C PRO A 13 -4.46 -3.33 -12.73
N ASP A 14 -4.17 -4.55 -13.21
CA ASP A 14 -5.03 -5.25 -14.18
C ASP A 14 -6.21 -5.99 -13.52
N GLU A 15 -6.19 -6.19 -12.18
CA GLU A 15 -7.36 -6.70 -11.45
C GLU A 15 -8.44 -5.61 -11.38
N THR A 16 -9.36 -5.64 -12.34
CA THR A 16 -10.47 -4.67 -12.42
C THR A 16 -11.50 -4.95 -11.31
N PRO A 17 -11.69 -4.05 -10.32
CA PRO A 17 -12.81 -4.19 -9.38
C PRO A 17 -14.07 -3.65 -10.07
N THR A 18 -15.10 -4.48 -10.19
CA THR A 18 -16.43 -4.08 -10.68
C THR A 18 -16.92 -2.84 -9.94
N GLU A 19 -17.41 -1.86 -10.72
CA GLU A 19 -17.98 -0.59 -10.32
C GLU A 19 -18.75 -0.62 -8.99
N ASN A 20 -18.13 -0.10 -7.94
CA ASN A 20 -18.81 0.43 -6.75
C ASN A 20 -18.05 1.69 -6.29
N ALA A 21 -18.00 2.66 -7.20
CA ALA A 21 -17.11 3.81 -7.21
C ALA A 21 -17.58 4.97 -6.32
N MET A 22 -17.79 4.72 -5.01
CA MET A 22 -17.94 5.78 -4.00
C MET A 22 -16.97 5.63 -2.81
N SER A 23 -16.21 4.55 -2.74
CA SER A 23 -15.05 4.35 -1.85
C SER A 23 -13.70 4.53 -2.57
N ALA A 24 -13.74 4.95 -3.84
CA ALA A 24 -12.61 5.15 -4.75
C ALA A 24 -11.59 6.22 -4.32
N ARG A 25 -11.85 6.96 -3.24
CA ARG A 25 -10.90 7.95 -2.67
C ARG A 25 -9.78 7.34 -1.86
N ASN A 26 -9.89 6.06 -1.47
CA ASN A 26 -8.85 5.40 -0.70
C ASN A 26 -7.93 4.55 -1.56
N ARG A 27 -8.00 4.72 -2.89
CA ARG A 27 -7.21 3.96 -3.83
C ARG A 27 -6.19 4.90 -4.46
N PHE A 28 -4.93 4.53 -4.35
CA PHE A 28 -3.82 5.27 -4.94
C PHE A 28 -3.09 4.35 -5.91
N ASP A 29 -3.02 4.80 -7.15
CA ASP A 29 -2.12 4.23 -8.15
C ASP A 29 -0.70 4.67 -7.79
N GLY A 30 0.24 3.73 -7.83
CA GLY A 30 1.60 4.01 -7.44
C GLY A 30 2.56 2.94 -7.93
N HIS A 31 3.81 3.05 -7.51
CA HIS A 31 4.82 2.05 -7.78
C HIS A 31 5.50 1.62 -6.48
N VAL A 32 5.93 0.37 -6.43
CA VAL A 32 6.74 -0.11 -5.31
C VAL A 32 8.05 0.68 -5.30
N HIS A 33 8.31 1.38 -4.21
CA HIS A 33 9.55 2.09 -3.99
C HIS A 33 10.62 1.17 -3.38
N SER A 34 10.25 0.38 -2.36
CA SER A 34 11.18 -0.52 -1.66
C SER A 34 10.41 -1.65 -0.97
N ILE A 35 11.13 -2.73 -0.68
CA ILE A 35 10.61 -3.90 0.02
C ILE A 35 11.61 -4.30 1.10
N ASP A 36 11.19 -4.26 2.35
CA ASP A 36 11.93 -4.80 3.48
C ASP A 36 11.35 -6.18 3.86
N ARG A 37 12.18 -7.22 3.74
CA ARG A 37 11.77 -8.62 3.92
C ARG A 37 12.02 -9.05 5.36
N GLY A 38 10.96 -9.31 6.11
CA GLY A 38 10.96 -9.68 7.52
C GLY A 38 10.69 -11.16 7.80
N GLY A 39 11.02 -12.07 6.88
CA GLY A 39 10.77 -13.50 7.02
C GLY A 39 9.46 -13.94 6.40
N SER A 40 8.37 -14.02 7.17
CA SER A 40 7.04 -14.42 6.64
C SER A 40 6.20 -13.23 6.13
N ILE A 41 6.60 -12.02 6.52
CA ILE A 41 5.97 -10.76 6.13
C ILE A 41 7.02 -9.84 5.51
N SER A 42 6.58 -9.08 4.51
CA SER A 42 7.33 -8.02 3.85
C SER A 42 6.65 -6.68 4.10
N LEU A 43 7.44 -5.66 4.42
CA LEU A 43 7.01 -4.27 4.41
C LEU A 43 7.29 -3.68 3.03
N VAL A 44 6.24 -3.35 2.30
CA VAL A 44 6.30 -2.73 0.98
C VAL A 44 6.02 -1.24 1.13
N SER A 45 6.95 -0.40 0.65
CA SER A 45 6.70 1.04 0.52
C SER A 45 6.26 1.34 -0.91
N VAL A 46 5.20 2.12 -1.06
CA VAL A 46 4.60 2.50 -2.33
C VAL A 46 4.74 4.01 -2.48
N ASP A 47 5.33 4.44 -3.58
CA ASP A 47 5.30 5.83 -3.99
C ASP A 47 3.99 6.08 -4.76
N VAL A 48 3.21 7.02 -4.24
CA VAL A 48 1.89 7.43 -4.74
C VAL A 48 1.88 8.92 -5.11
N GLU A 49 3.05 9.46 -5.48
CA GLU A 49 3.26 10.88 -5.81
C GLU A 49 2.79 11.84 -4.70
N ALA A 50 2.89 11.39 -3.45
CA ALA A 50 2.60 12.16 -2.25
C ALA A 50 3.90 12.52 -1.50
N GLU A 51 3.81 13.43 -0.52
CA GLU A 51 4.98 13.84 0.29
C GLU A 51 5.59 12.67 1.09
N ASP A 52 4.80 11.65 1.41
CA ASP A 52 5.21 10.45 2.12
C ASP A 52 4.82 9.19 1.35
N HIS A 53 5.63 8.13 1.47
CA HIS A 53 5.32 6.80 0.96
C HIS A 53 4.21 6.14 1.76
N LEU A 54 3.40 5.33 1.08
CA LEU A 54 2.45 4.44 1.74
C LEU A 54 3.14 3.13 2.11
N TYR A 55 2.89 2.63 3.31
CA TYR A 55 3.49 1.38 3.80
C TYR A 55 2.44 0.30 3.95
N ALA A 56 2.68 -0.86 3.35
CA ALA A 56 1.82 -2.05 3.43
C ALA A 56 2.61 -3.24 3.96
N LEU A 57 2.06 -3.95 4.94
CA LEU A 57 2.58 -5.22 5.42
C LEU A 57 1.83 -6.30 4.66
N VAL A 58 2.57 -7.09 3.90
CA VAL A 58 2.02 -8.19 3.11
C VAL A 58 2.75 -9.48 3.47
N THR A 59 2.08 -10.62 3.34
CA THR A 59 2.78 -11.91 3.45
C THR A 59 3.72 -12.09 2.26
N GLU A 60 4.78 -12.90 2.43
CA GLU A 60 5.66 -13.26 1.30
C GLU A 60 4.88 -13.87 0.13
N GLU A 61 3.90 -14.74 0.41
CA GLU A 61 3.02 -15.31 -0.61
C GLU A 61 2.27 -14.22 -1.39
N SER A 62 1.77 -13.18 -0.70
CA SER A 62 1.10 -12.06 -1.36
C SER A 62 2.07 -11.23 -2.18
N ARG A 63 3.30 -10.99 -1.67
CA ARG A 63 4.36 -10.30 -2.41
C ARG A 63 4.69 -11.04 -3.71
N GLU A 64 4.84 -12.36 -3.64
CA GLU A 64 5.12 -13.22 -4.80
C GLU A 64 3.96 -13.22 -5.79
N ARG A 65 2.72 -13.37 -5.31
CA ARG A 65 1.50 -13.32 -6.13
C ARG A 65 1.37 -11.98 -6.87
N LEU A 66 1.62 -10.87 -6.18
CA LEU A 66 1.58 -9.52 -6.77
C LEU A 66 2.81 -9.22 -7.64
N LYS A 67 3.82 -10.12 -7.63
CA LYS A 67 5.14 -9.89 -8.23
C LYS A 67 5.70 -8.53 -7.80
N ALA A 68 5.54 -8.21 -6.52
CA ALA A 68 5.95 -6.93 -5.98
C ALA A 68 7.48 -6.87 -5.98
N GLU A 69 7.98 -5.91 -6.76
CA GLU A 69 9.39 -5.60 -6.99
C GLU A 69 9.50 -4.07 -7.15
N PRO A 70 10.63 -3.44 -6.79
CA PRO A 70 10.83 -2.01 -7.04
C PRO A 70 10.44 -1.62 -8.47
N GLU A 71 9.81 -0.45 -8.61
CA GLU A 71 9.29 0.11 -9.87
C GLU A 71 8.05 -0.59 -10.45
N ARG A 72 7.59 -1.71 -9.87
CA ARG A 72 6.33 -2.37 -10.25
C ARG A 72 5.16 -1.44 -9.96
N GLN A 73 4.32 -1.18 -10.97
CA GLN A 73 3.04 -0.50 -10.79
C GLN A 73 2.08 -1.38 -9.99
N ILE A 74 1.47 -0.77 -8.97
CA ILE A 74 0.50 -1.42 -8.10
C ILE A 74 -0.57 -0.42 -7.67
N VAL A 75 -1.70 -0.96 -7.23
CA VAL A 75 -2.80 -0.15 -6.72
C VAL A 75 -2.94 -0.40 -5.24
N ALA A 76 -2.63 0.60 -4.43
CA ALA A 76 -2.81 0.52 -2.99
C ALA A 76 -4.20 1.00 -2.61
N SER A 77 -4.94 0.20 -1.84
CA SER A 77 -6.24 0.58 -1.30
C SER A 77 -6.19 0.58 0.23
N PHE A 78 -6.85 1.53 0.88
CA PHE A 78 -6.99 1.52 2.33
C PHE A 78 -8.46 1.57 2.79
N LYS A 79 -8.77 0.92 3.92
CA LYS A 79 -10.08 1.08 4.56
C LYS A 79 -10.06 2.34 5.43
N ALA A 80 -10.75 3.40 5.00
CA ALA A 80 -10.84 4.68 5.73
C ALA A 80 -11.32 4.55 7.18
N THR A 81 -12.07 3.51 7.53
CA THR A 81 -12.56 3.28 8.89
C THR A 81 -11.51 2.75 9.87
N ALA A 82 -10.31 2.40 9.40
CA ALA A 82 -9.23 1.83 10.23
C ALA A 82 -8.01 2.76 10.39
N THR A 83 -8.03 3.97 9.84
CA THR A 83 -6.83 4.83 9.79
C THR A 83 -6.82 5.89 10.89
N ARG A 84 -5.95 5.72 11.90
CA ARG A 84 -5.60 6.77 12.86
C ARG A 84 -4.28 7.40 12.42
N ALA A 85 -4.34 8.56 11.78
CA ALA A 85 -3.13 9.33 11.44
C ALA A 85 -2.53 9.91 12.72
N THR A 86 -1.31 9.51 13.08
CA THR A 86 -0.55 10.16 14.16
C THR A 86 0.38 11.22 13.55
N PRO A 87 0.25 12.50 13.93
CA PRO A 87 1.20 13.52 13.53
C PRO A 87 2.59 13.12 14.05
N ARG A 88 3.59 13.19 13.18
CA ARG A 88 4.98 12.99 13.56
C ARG A 88 5.45 14.28 14.20
N ASN A 89 5.52 14.32 15.53
CA ASN A 89 6.16 15.42 16.24
C ASN A 89 7.66 15.31 15.97
N THR A 90 8.16 16.09 15.00
CA THR A 90 9.59 16.37 14.87
C THR A 90 9.97 17.33 15.99
N SER A 91 10.83 16.86 16.91
CA SER A 91 11.51 17.70 17.91
C SER A 91 12.52 18.63 17.26
#